data_AF-A0A5N5X416-F1
#
_entry.id   AF-A0A5N5X416-F1
#
_cell.length_a   1.000
_cell.length_b   1.000
_cell.length_c   1.000
_cell.angle_alpha   90.00
_cell.angle_beta   90.00
_cell.angle_gamma   90.00
#
_symmetry.space_group_name_H-M   'P 1'
#
loop_
_entity.id
_entity.type
_entity.pdbx_description
1 polymer ?
#
loop_
_entity_poly.entity_id
_entity_poly.type
_entity_poly.pdbx_seq_one_letter_code
_entity_poly.pdbx_strand_id
1 'polypeptide(L)'
;MIFGNSRSSLDEEDQLKEPQELQPEAKSQCYLILALALNMANPNPMQIAWFDFGFCTCRGEGDGNAPGTLYSRLLEDVPVPSMHHGLAEHELQTATFPEFWRAYESGAMIQLMDYGFMNCQNFEELCTLETYKTLCISGKLSEFA
;
A
#
# COMPACT_ATOMS: atom_id res chain seq x y z
N MET A 1 7.14 -13.61 12.46
CA MET A 1 6.19 -13.89 11.36
C MET A 1 5.63 -12.55 10.90
N ILE A 2 5.80 -12.20 9.62
CA ILE A 2 5.42 -10.89 9.07
C ILE A 2 3.92 -10.61 9.23
N PHE A 3 3.07 -11.64 9.16
CA PHE A 3 1.60 -11.52 9.26
C PHE A 3 1.03 -11.40 10.67
N GLY A 4 1.83 -11.48 11.73
CA GLY A 4 1.32 -11.48 13.11
C GLY A 4 0.58 -10.20 13.47
N ASN A 5 1.10 -9.06 12.99
CA ASN A 5 0.58 -7.73 13.31
C ASN A 5 -0.59 -7.29 12.43
N SER A 6 -0.82 -7.97 11.29
CA SER A 6 -1.85 -7.62 10.32
C SER A 6 -3.16 -8.40 10.51
N ARG A 7 -3.16 -9.48 11.31
CA ARG A 7 -4.33 -10.37 11.45
C ARG A 7 -5.58 -9.64 11.97
N SER A 8 -5.42 -8.64 12.84
CA SER A 8 -6.55 -7.87 13.38
C SER A 8 -7.27 -7.01 12.35
N SER A 9 -6.69 -6.81 11.15
CA SER A 9 -7.31 -6.08 10.04
C SER A 9 -8.25 -6.94 9.19
N LEU A 10 -8.27 -8.26 9.43
CA LEU A 10 -9.18 -9.20 8.76
C LEU A 10 -10.47 -9.40 9.57
N ASP A 11 -11.55 -9.70 8.87
CA ASP A 11 -12.81 -10.16 9.46
C ASP A 11 -12.56 -11.44 10.28
N GLU A 12 -13.30 -11.66 11.37
CA GLU A 12 -13.09 -12.77 12.31
C GLU A 12 -12.97 -14.14 11.62
N GLU A 13 -13.76 -14.36 10.58
CA GLU A 13 -13.77 -15.58 9.77
C GLU A 13 -12.45 -15.85 9.01
N ASP A 14 -11.68 -14.80 8.77
CA ASP A 14 -10.44 -14.82 7.98
C ASP A 14 -9.18 -14.74 8.85
N GLN A 15 -9.28 -14.37 10.13
CA GLN A 15 -8.11 -14.19 11.01
C GLN A 15 -7.31 -15.47 11.27
N LEU A 16 -7.97 -16.63 11.13
CA LEU A 16 -7.36 -17.95 11.29
C LEU A 16 -6.87 -18.56 9.98
N LYS A 17 -7.25 -17.98 8.83
CA LYS A 17 -6.84 -18.45 7.51
C LYS A 17 -5.39 -18.10 7.24
N GLU A 18 -4.71 -18.98 6.53
CA GLU A 18 -3.42 -18.64 5.94
C GLU A 18 -3.62 -17.62 4.80
N PRO A 19 -2.63 -16.75 4.50
CA PRO A 19 -2.78 -15.71 3.48
C PRO A 19 -3.27 -16.24 2.13
N GLN A 20 -2.79 -17.42 1.71
CA GLN A 20 -3.18 -18.10 0.47
C GLN A 20 -4.62 -18.65 0.46
N GLU A 21 -5.27 -18.75 1.62
CA GLU A 21 -6.65 -19.20 1.77
C GLU A 21 -7.65 -18.04 1.78
N LEU A 22 -7.14 -16.80 1.82
CA LEU A 22 -7.98 -15.61 1.72
C LEU A 22 -8.56 -15.51 0.30
N GLN A 23 -9.85 -15.24 0.23
CA GLN A 23 -10.58 -15.04 -1.00
C GLN A 23 -11.32 -13.70 -0.94
N PRO A 24 -11.40 -12.95 -2.05
CA PRO A 24 -10.81 -13.22 -3.38
C PRO A 24 -9.27 -13.09 -3.40
N GLU A 25 -8.62 -13.46 -4.50
CA GLU A 25 -7.16 -13.33 -4.69
C GLU A 25 -6.67 -11.90 -4.39
N ALA A 26 -7.45 -10.89 -4.79
CA ALA A 26 -7.21 -9.48 -4.46
C ALA A 26 -7.04 -9.24 -2.95
N LYS A 27 -7.85 -9.90 -2.11
CA LYS A 27 -7.76 -9.81 -0.64
C LYS A 27 -6.45 -10.41 -0.14
N SER A 28 -6.06 -11.56 -0.68
CA SER A 28 -4.78 -12.20 -0.34
C SER A 28 -3.57 -11.31 -0.69
N GLN A 29 -3.53 -10.80 -1.92
CA GLN A 29 -2.47 -9.92 -2.40
C GLN A 29 -2.38 -8.62 -1.60
N CYS A 30 -3.53 -7.98 -1.33
CA CYS A 30 -3.57 -6.78 -0.50
C CYS A 30 -3.17 -7.06 0.95
N TYR A 31 -3.49 -8.23 1.49
CA TYR A 31 -3.07 -8.63 2.83
C TYR A 31 -1.56 -8.80 2.94
N LEU A 32 -0.91 -9.31 1.89
CA LEU A 32 0.56 -9.33 1.80
C LEU A 32 1.14 -7.91 1.84
N ILE A 33 0.57 -6.96 1.09
CA ILE A 33 1.04 -5.57 1.10
C ILE A 33 0.85 -4.91 2.46
N LEU A 34 -0.31 -5.10 3.09
CA LEU A 34 -0.54 -4.60 4.45
C LEU A 34 0.49 -5.17 5.44
N ALA A 35 0.73 -6.48 5.39
CA ALA A 35 1.70 -7.12 6.28
C ALA A 35 3.13 -6.61 6.03
N LEU A 36 3.52 -6.38 4.78
CA LEU A 36 4.83 -5.81 4.43
C LEU A 36 4.95 -4.35 4.90
N ALA A 37 3.91 -3.54 4.69
CA ALA A 37 3.82 -2.15 5.14
C ALA A 37 3.99 -2.03 6.66
N LEU A 38 3.26 -2.84 7.43
CA LEU A 38 3.36 -2.93 8.91
C LEU A 38 4.75 -3.31 9.42
N ASN A 39 5.57 -3.96 8.58
CA ASN A 39 6.92 -4.39 8.93
C ASN A 39 8.00 -3.53 8.26
N MET A 40 7.64 -2.43 7.60
CA MET A 40 8.55 -1.59 6.80
C MET A 40 9.39 -2.41 5.81
N ALA A 41 8.79 -3.45 5.24
CA ALA A 41 9.40 -4.39 4.32
C ALA A 41 8.85 -4.22 2.90
N ASN A 42 9.57 -4.76 1.93
CA ASN A 42 9.16 -4.77 0.53
C ASN A 42 8.90 -6.19 0.03
N PRO A 43 8.03 -6.35 -0.97
CA PRO A 43 7.88 -7.63 -1.65
C PRO A 43 9.20 -8.03 -2.31
N ASN A 44 9.36 -9.32 -2.58
CA ASN A 44 10.51 -9.78 -3.35
C ASN A 44 10.38 -9.27 -4.81
N PRO A 45 11.43 -8.72 -5.45
CA PRO A 45 11.38 -8.28 -6.84
C PRO A 45 10.92 -9.32 -7.87
N MET A 46 10.94 -10.61 -7.51
CA MET A 46 10.46 -11.72 -8.34
C MET A 46 8.98 -12.06 -8.11
N GLN A 47 8.30 -11.41 -7.17
CA GLN A 47 6.87 -11.60 -6.92
C GLN A 47 6.04 -10.62 -7.75
N ILE A 48 4.87 -11.06 -8.22
CA ILE A 48 3.98 -10.21 -9.02
C ILE A 48 3.55 -8.93 -8.26
N ALA A 49 3.41 -9.02 -6.94
CA ALA A 49 3.12 -7.89 -6.06
C ALA A 49 4.17 -6.75 -6.17
N TRP A 50 5.41 -7.05 -6.55
CA TRP A 50 6.43 -6.03 -6.82
C TRP A 50 6.04 -5.10 -7.98
N PHE A 51 5.37 -5.65 -8.98
CA PHE A 51 4.90 -4.92 -10.15
C PHE A 51 3.51 -4.34 -9.89
N ASP A 52 2.55 -5.15 -9.46
CA ASP A 52 1.14 -4.72 -9.29
C ASP A 52 0.98 -3.55 -8.32
N PHE A 53 1.82 -3.49 -7.29
CA PHE A 53 1.82 -2.42 -6.28
C PHE A 53 2.94 -1.39 -6.49
N GLY A 54 3.60 -1.41 -7.65
CA GLY A 54 4.54 -0.36 -8.05
C GLY A 54 5.83 -0.28 -7.24
N PHE A 55 6.26 -1.35 -6.56
CA PHE A 55 7.57 -1.38 -5.89
C PHE A 55 8.74 -1.31 -6.89
N CYS A 56 8.51 -1.68 -8.15
CA CYS A 56 9.46 -1.49 -9.25
C CYS A 56 9.80 -0.03 -9.55
N THR A 57 9.09 0.95 -8.98
CA THR A 57 9.28 2.37 -9.27
C THR A 57 10.27 3.07 -8.34
N CYS A 58 10.76 2.38 -7.30
CA CYS A 58 11.75 2.91 -6.37
C CYS A 58 13.08 3.18 -7.11
N ARG A 59 13.63 4.40 -7.01
CA ARG A 59 14.80 4.84 -7.80
C ARG A 59 16.18 4.56 -7.18
N GLY A 60 16.29 3.86 -6.06
CA GLY A 60 17.59 3.42 -5.52
C GLY A 60 17.60 3.10 -4.03
N GLU A 61 18.78 2.75 -3.50
CA GLU A 61 19.02 2.22 -2.13
C GLU A 61 18.67 3.19 -0.97
N GLY A 62 18.43 4.49 -1.26
CA GLY A 62 17.93 5.47 -0.27
C GLY A 62 16.42 5.73 -0.32
N ASP A 63 15.73 5.20 -1.34
CA ASP A 63 14.32 5.45 -1.71
C ASP A 63 13.46 4.19 -1.49
N GLY A 64 14.02 3.18 -0.82
CA GLY A 64 13.62 1.78 -0.90
C GLY A 64 12.20 1.46 -0.43
N ASN A 65 11.46 2.38 0.16
CA ASN A 65 10.15 2.11 0.75
C ASN A 65 9.03 3.02 0.25
N ALA A 66 9.22 3.81 -0.82
CA ALA A 66 8.27 4.86 -1.15
C ALA A 66 6.81 4.36 -1.36
N PRO A 67 6.52 3.29 -2.11
CA PRO A 67 5.18 2.70 -2.19
C PRO A 67 4.72 2.09 -0.86
N GLY A 68 5.63 1.44 -0.13
CA GLY A 68 5.35 0.89 1.21
C GLY A 68 4.88 1.96 2.19
N THR A 69 5.52 3.13 2.20
CA THR A 69 5.14 4.29 3.01
C THR A 69 3.78 4.85 2.59
N LEU A 70 3.47 4.89 1.29
CA LEU A 70 2.14 5.26 0.81
C LEU A 70 1.08 4.29 1.34
N TYR A 71 1.32 2.98 1.27
CA TYR A 71 0.38 1.96 1.75
C TYR A 71 0.22 1.98 3.27
N SER A 72 1.31 2.12 4.03
CA SER A 72 1.24 2.29 5.49
C SER A 72 0.36 3.48 5.84
N ARG A 73 0.55 4.63 5.18
CA ARG A 73 -0.25 5.83 5.46
C ARG A 73 -1.71 5.71 5.02
N LEU A 74 -1.97 4.99 3.93
CA LEU A 74 -3.33 4.74 3.45
C LEU A 74 -4.11 3.81 4.39
N LEU A 75 -3.44 2.77 4.90
CA LEU A 75 -4.04 1.66 5.63
C LEU A 75 -3.93 1.77 7.15
N GLU A 76 -3.06 2.64 7.67
CA GLU A 76 -2.83 2.83 9.09
C GLU A 76 -2.97 4.29 9.49
N ASP A 77 -3.40 4.52 10.73
CA ASP A 77 -3.20 5.79 11.45
C ASP A 77 -1.82 5.78 12.14
N VAL A 78 -0.79 5.26 11.45
CA VAL A 78 0.56 5.25 12.03
C VAL A 78 1.20 6.61 11.77
N PRO A 79 1.57 7.35 12.85
CA PRO A 79 2.31 8.58 12.70
C PRO A 79 3.67 8.22 12.10
N VAL A 80 3.83 8.49 10.81
CA VAL A 80 5.13 8.50 10.18
C VAL A 80 5.92 9.59 10.90
N PRO A 81 7.12 9.32 11.45
CA PRO A 81 7.92 10.35 12.08
C PRO A 81 8.37 11.33 10.99
N SER A 82 7.51 12.30 10.70
CA SER A 82 7.79 13.40 9.80
C SER A 82 8.82 14.26 10.51
N MET A 83 9.97 14.48 9.86
CA MET A 83 11.00 15.44 10.30
C MET A 83 10.48 16.90 10.33
N HIS A 84 9.20 17.13 10.06
CA HIS A 84 8.55 18.43 10.04
C HIS A 84 7.39 18.45 11.05
N HIS A 85 7.67 18.91 12.27
CA HIS A 85 6.67 19.29 13.26
C HIS A 85 5.72 20.34 12.65
N GLY A 86 4.44 20.01 12.43
CA GLY A 86 3.50 21.05 12.00
C GLY A 86 2.06 20.65 11.65
N LEU A 87 1.75 19.37 11.41
CA LEU A 87 0.37 18.93 11.15
C LEU A 87 -0.07 17.94 12.23
N ALA A 88 -1.29 18.12 12.72
CA ALA A 88 -1.87 17.32 13.79
C ALA A 88 -1.77 15.82 13.47
N GLU A 89 -1.20 15.07 14.41
CA GLU A 89 -0.68 13.71 14.25
C GLU A 89 -1.74 12.59 14.13
N HIS A 90 -2.98 12.86 13.69
CA HIS A 90 -4.07 11.92 14.01
C HIS A 90 -5.25 11.79 13.03
N GLU A 91 -5.17 12.27 11.77
CA GLU A 91 -6.31 12.21 10.84
C GLU A 91 -5.95 11.65 9.45
N LEU A 92 -5.07 10.64 9.36
CA LEU A 92 -4.55 10.22 8.06
C LEU A 92 -4.89 8.79 7.64
N GLN A 93 -5.49 7.94 8.48
CA GLN A 93 -6.07 6.70 7.98
C GLN A 93 -7.20 7.04 7.01
N THR A 94 -6.92 6.83 5.73
CA THR A 94 -7.76 7.31 4.63
C THR A 94 -8.51 6.16 3.97
N ALA A 95 -8.13 4.92 4.25
CA ALA A 95 -8.87 3.72 3.86
C ALA A 95 -8.77 2.63 4.94
N THR A 96 -9.87 1.91 5.13
CA THR A 96 -9.87 0.62 5.82
C THR A 96 -9.30 -0.48 4.91
N PHE A 97 -8.82 -1.57 5.50
CA PHE A 97 -8.35 -2.72 4.71
C PHE A 97 -9.41 -3.25 3.72
N PRO A 98 -10.72 -3.36 4.09
CA PRO A 98 -11.78 -3.68 3.14
C PRO A 98 -11.93 -2.72 1.96
N GLU A 99 -11.80 -1.42 2.18
CA GLU A 99 -11.87 -0.43 1.10
C GLU A 99 -10.67 -0.56 0.16
N PHE A 100 -9.48 -0.82 0.72
CA PHE A 100 -8.26 -1.00 -0.06
C PHE A 100 -8.31 -2.21 -0.99
N TRP A 101 -8.63 -3.41 -0.48
CA TRP A 101 -8.63 -4.60 -1.34
C TRP A 101 -9.78 -4.58 -2.36
N ARG A 102 -10.91 -3.93 -2.04
CA ARG A 102 -12.01 -3.72 -3.01
C ARG A 102 -11.63 -2.70 -4.09
N ALA A 103 -10.90 -1.65 -3.72
CA ALA A 103 -10.38 -0.68 -4.70
C ALA A 103 -9.35 -1.34 -5.62
N TYR A 104 -8.51 -2.23 -5.11
CA TYR A 104 -7.61 -3.04 -5.92
C TYR A 104 -8.40 -3.92 -6.91
N GLU A 105 -9.36 -4.71 -6.41
CA GLU A 105 -10.15 -5.64 -7.22
C GLU A 105 -10.94 -4.93 -8.33
N SER A 106 -11.46 -3.74 -8.06
CA SER A 106 -12.26 -2.94 -9.01
C SER A 106 -11.44 -2.03 -9.92
N GLY A 107 -10.11 -1.96 -9.74
CA GLY A 107 -9.24 -1.02 -10.45
C GLY A 107 -9.38 0.45 -10.02
N ALA A 108 -10.01 0.71 -8.87
CA ALA A 108 -10.22 2.04 -8.29
C ALA A 108 -9.07 2.51 -7.36
N MET A 109 -7.93 1.82 -7.36
CA MET A 109 -6.80 2.11 -6.46
C MET A 109 -6.29 3.56 -6.59
N ILE A 110 -6.21 4.09 -7.81
CA ILE A 110 -5.79 5.48 -8.05
C ILE A 110 -6.75 6.47 -7.38
N GLN A 111 -8.07 6.22 -7.49
CA GLN A 111 -9.09 7.09 -6.89
C GLN A 111 -9.01 7.07 -5.36
N LEU A 112 -8.76 5.88 -4.79
CA LEU A 112 -8.59 5.73 -3.35
C LEU A 112 -7.35 6.50 -2.85
N MET A 113 -6.23 6.40 -3.57
CA MET A 113 -5.02 7.17 -3.26
C MET A 113 -5.26 8.68 -3.45
N ASP A 114 -5.89 9.11 -4.53
CA ASP A 114 -6.19 10.52 -4.75
C ASP A 114 -6.99 11.10 -3.59
N TYR A 115 -8.03 10.39 -3.13
CA TYR A 115 -8.81 10.80 -1.97
C TYR A 115 -7.96 10.85 -0.69
N GLY A 116 -7.14 9.82 -0.44
CA GLY A 116 -6.32 9.75 0.77
C GLY A 116 -5.18 10.76 0.83
N PHE A 117 -4.68 11.22 -0.32
CA PHE A 117 -3.58 12.16 -0.42
C PHE A 117 -3.99 13.58 -0.83
N MET A 118 -5.30 13.90 -0.96
CA MET A 118 -5.76 15.23 -1.40
C MET A 118 -5.20 16.41 -0.56
N ASN A 119 -4.94 16.17 0.73
CA ASN A 119 -4.39 17.19 1.64
C ASN A 119 -2.92 16.95 2.00
N CYS A 120 -2.25 16.00 1.32
CA CYS A 120 -0.85 15.72 1.61
C CYS A 120 0.04 16.85 1.09
N GLN A 121 0.87 17.41 1.98
CA GLN A 121 1.85 18.45 1.64
C GLN A 121 3.28 17.89 1.49
N ASN A 122 3.46 16.57 1.63
CA ASN A 122 4.76 15.91 1.50
C ASN A 122 5.13 15.73 0.01
N PHE A 123 6.19 16.41 -0.41
CA PHE A 123 6.67 16.39 -1.79
C PHE A 123 7.12 15.00 -2.26
N GLU A 124 7.74 14.19 -1.38
CA GLU A 124 8.24 12.86 -1.74
C GLU A 124 7.09 11.88 -1.98
N GLU A 125 6.04 11.96 -1.16
CA GLU A 125 4.84 11.15 -1.31
C GLU A 125 4.06 11.54 -2.57
N LEU A 126 3.90 12.84 -2.84
CA LEU A 126 3.27 13.31 -4.07
C LEU A 126 4.07 12.86 -5.30
N CYS A 127 5.40 12.93 -5.27
CA CYS A 127 6.25 12.42 -6.35
C CYS A 127 6.08 10.91 -6.57
N THR A 128 5.99 10.15 -5.49
CA THR A 128 5.79 8.70 -5.54
C THR A 128 4.42 8.35 -6.10
N LEU A 129 3.38 9.04 -5.64
CA LEU A 129 2.01 8.88 -6.11
C LEU A 129 1.89 9.20 -7.60
N GLU A 130 2.47 10.31 -8.06
CA GLU A 130 2.46 10.68 -9.49
C GLU A 130 3.24 9.69 -10.36
N THR A 131 4.34 9.13 -9.83
CA THR A 131 5.10 8.06 -10.51
C THR A 131 4.28 6.78 -10.63
N TYR A 132 3.62 6.36 -9.54
CA TYR A 132 2.72 5.21 -9.51
C TYR A 132 1.58 5.37 -10.53
N LYS A 133 0.87 6.51 -10.48
CA LYS A 133 -0.21 6.85 -11.42
C LYS A 133 0.24 6.80 -12.87
N THR A 134 1.39 7.40 -13.18
CA THR A 134 1.92 7.44 -14.54
C THR A 134 2.14 6.02 -15.08
N LEU A 135 2.61 5.10 -14.24
CA LEU A 135 2.88 3.72 -14.65
C LEU A 135 1.62 2.88 -14.76
N CYS A 136 0.66 3.03 -13.85
CA CYS A 136 -0.67 2.42 -13.97
C CYS A 136 -1.39 2.87 -15.25
N ILE A 137 -1.39 4.17 -15.56
CA ILE A 137 -2.05 4.74 -16.75
C ILE A 137 -1.34 4.31 -18.04
N SER A 138 -0.02 4.15 -18.02
CA SER A 138 0.75 3.76 -19.20
C SER A 138 0.56 2.29 -19.63
N GLY A 139 -0.19 1.48 -18.88
CA GLY A 139 -0.37 0.05 -19.15
C GLY A 139 0.89 -0.80 -18.93
N LYS A 140 2.02 -0.16 -18.57
CA LYS A 140 3.32 -0.82 -18.43
C LYS A 140 3.36 -1.82 -17.28
N LEU A 141 2.52 -1.68 -16.26
CA LEU A 141 2.43 -2.70 -15.19
C LEU A 141 1.90 -4.05 -15.72
N SER A 142 0.99 -4.04 -16.71
CA SER A 142 0.48 -5.27 -17.34
C SER A 142 1.40 -5.87 -18.41
N GLU A 143 2.46 -5.17 -18.83
CA GLU A 143 3.44 -5.68 -19.81
C GLU A 143 4.61 -6.45 -19.16
N PHE A 144 4.67 -6.50 -17.83
CA PHE A 144 5.68 -7.25 -17.06
C PHE A 144 5.13 -8.52 -16.37
N ALA A 145 3.86 -8.86 -16.60
CA ALA A 145 3.23 -10.12 -16.17
C ALA A 145 3.25 -11.16 -17.30
#